data_AF-A0A7W0MCW5-F1
#
_entry.id   AF-A0A7W0MCW5-F1
#
_cell.length_a   1.000
_cell.length_b   1.000
_cell.length_c   1.000
_cell.angle_alpha   90.00
_cell.angle_beta   90.00
_cell.angle_gamma   90.00
#
_symmetry.space_group_name_H-M   'P 1'
#
loop_
_entity.id
_entity.type
_entity.pdbx_description
1 polymer ?
#
loop_
_entity_poly.entity_id
_entity_poly.type
_entity_poly.pdbx_seq_one_letter_code
_entity_poly.pdbx_strand_id
1 'polypeptide(L)'
;MTEWTKTLLFAAAAAVTIGLAVMTQSLSRPVASTEFERVGEKFYPDFENPIAAQALEVVTYDDSTSVIKTFNVKWGQNGWTISPYGYPADAKDQLQKTAASVVGIARTGLASRREADHAQYGVIDPLSEDSTKLKGRGKRITLKDEKNAVLADYILGEPVKGREGYYYVRKPKEKETYIAKVDLNLSTRFADWIESDLLKLNASDLRKVEVLDYSLDEERGAILSRDRHVLAKDEDFGPWKLEGLDEKTEQINTSAVNSLTRVLDELKIIGVRPKPKGLNPDLSLDRSVIDNQLSAQVLRQSLQDKGFFLAQDQEGHLQLVGKEGQLIAATNDGVVYDLYFGEQFTGSQFDLEFGDAKNAEEPKQLKKGETKQSEKGRYVFIAARFEPSYLGENPQAPAAPEPLAEDASDEQKRAAEAAAKKAESDFTAAKKEFDTKVADAKTQVDELNERFKGWYYVISTENFEDLRPSREKLVSPKAADSQPTSPTADDAGQPEAPPTETPVEAPRPNAGSAEPALGDQ
;
A
#
# COMPACT_ATOMS: atom_id res chain seq x y z
N MET A 1 -31.96 73.79 64.04
CA MET A 1 -31.17 72.59 63.73
C MET A 1 -29.81 72.75 64.40
N THR A 2 -29.44 71.85 65.30
CA THR A 2 -28.12 71.86 65.92
C THR A 2 -27.06 71.48 64.88
N GLU A 3 -25.85 71.99 64.99
CA GLU A 3 -24.78 71.72 64.02
C GLU A 3 -24.54 70.23 63.82
N TRP A 4 -24.70 69.44 64.89
CA TRP A 4 -24.68 67.98 64.87
C TRP A 4 -25.70 67.35 63.92
N THR A 5 -26.92 67.90 63.81
CA THR A 5 -27.93 67.35 62.88
C THR A 5 -27.51 67.57 61.43
N LYS A 6 -26.84 68.69 61.13
CA LYS A 6 -26.32 68.97 59.78
C LYS A 6 -25.15 68.06 59.44
N THR A 7 -24.22 67.84 60.37
CA THR A 7 -23.08 66.93 60.18
C THR A 7 -23.53 65.49 59.93
N LEU A 8 -24.53 65.01 60.67
CA LEU A 8 -25.09 63.67 60.49
C LEU A 8 -25.82 63.52 59.15
N LEU A 9 -26.53 64.57 58.72
CA LEU A 9 -27.19 64.60 57.41
C LEU A 9 -26.17 64.56 56.25
N PHE A 10 -25.07 65.32 56.36
CA PHE A 10 -23.99 65.29 55.37
C PHE A 10 -23.24 63.95 55.35
N ALA A 11 -23.01 63.33 56.50
CA ALA A 11 -22.40 62.00 56.57
C ALA A 11 -23.30 60.92 55.94
N ALA A 12 -24.61 60.98 56.19
CA ALA A 12 -25.57 60.08 55.55
C ALA A 12 -25.64 60.29 54.03
N ALA A 13 -25.65 61.54 53.57
CA ALA A 13 -25.60 61.87 52.15
C ALA A 13 -24.31 61.35 51.49
N ALA A 14 -23.16 61.49 52.17
CA ALA A 14 -21.88 60.96 51.71
C ALA A 14 -21.86 59.43 51.64
N ALA A 15 -22.46 58.74 52.61
CA ALA A 15 -22.58 57.29 52.58
C ALA A 15 -23.47 56.82 51.41
N VAL A 16 -24.56 57.54 51.14
CA VAL A 16 -25.45 57.24 50.01
C VAL A 16 -24.76 57.48 48.67
N THR A 17 -23.98 58.57 48.52
CA THR A 17 -23.24 58.82 47.28
C THR A 17 -22.10 57.83 47.08
N ILE A 18 -21.41 57.39 48.13
CA ILE A 18 -20.43 56.30 48.05
C ILE A 18 -21.11 54.99 47.66
N GLY A 19 -22.27 54.68 48.26
CA GLY A 19 -23.05 53.49 47.90
C GLY A 19 -23.49 53.50 46.43
N LEU A 20 -23.98 54.63 45.94
CA LEU A 20 -24.34 54.82 44.54
C LEU A 20 -23.11 54.78 43.62
N ALA A 21 -21.97 55.32 44.03
CA ALA A 21 -20.72 55.26 43.27
C ALA A 21 -20.21 53.81 43.15
N VAL A 22 -20.26 53.03 44.24
CA VAL A 22 -19.87 51.60 44.22
C VAL A 22 -20.85 50.79 43.36
N MET A 23 -22.16 51.07 43.46
CA MET A 23 -23.18 50.39 42.67
C MET A 23 -23.06 50.73 41.18
N THR A 24 -22.87 52.00 40.83
CA THR A 24 -22.64 52.43 39.44
C THR A 24 -21.31 51.91 38.91
N GLN A 25 -20.25 51.88 39.70
CA GLN A 25 -18.98 51.26 39.32
C GLN A 25 -19.13 49.74 39.13
N SER A 26 -19.95 49.06 39.93
CA SER A 26 -20.24 47.63 39.77
C SER A 26 -21.08 47.34 38.52
N LEU A 27 -22.12 48.14 38.26
CA LEU A 27 -23.01 48.00 37.11
C LEU A 27 -22.38 48.49 35.80
N SER A 28 -21.45 49.43 35.86
CA SER A 28 -20.77 50.02 34.70
C SER A 28 -19.35 49.48 34.50
N ARG A 29 -18.91 48.51 35.31
CA ARG A 29 -17.73 47.72 34.97
C ARG A 29 -18.03 47.11 33.61
N PRO A 30 -17.26 47.43 32.54
CA PRO A 30 -17.39 46.68 31.31
C PRO A 30 -17.21 45.22 31.70
N VAL A 31 -18.15 44.36 31.30
CA VAL A 31 -17.96 42.90 31.41
C VAL A 31 -16.58 42.67 30.82
N ALA A 32 -15.63 42.21 31.64
CA ALA A 32 -14.30 41.90 31.16
C ALA A 32 -14.53 41.05 29.92
N SER A 33 -14.05 41.52 28.78
CA SER A 33 -14.22 40.86 27.51
C SER A 33 -13.86 39.38 27.72
N THR A 34 -14.84 38.48 27.72
CA THR A 34 -14.68 37.01 27.81
C THR A 34 -13.89 36.44 26.62
N GLU A 35 -13.27 37.33 25.86
CA GLU A 35 -12.78 37.25 24.50
C GLU A 35 -11.41 36.57 24.40
N PHE A 36 -10.69 36.48 25.51
CA PHE A 36 -9.44 35.74 25.67
C PHE A 36 -9.58 34.51 26.59
N GLU A 37 -10.76 34.23 27.15
CA GLU A 37 -10.90 33.28 28.28
C GLU A 37 -10.35 31.89 27.99
N ARG A 38 -10.33 31.47 26.72
CA ARG A 38 -9.86 30.13 26.33
C ARG A 38 -8.56 30.15 25.55
N VAL A 39 -8.05 31.33 25.16
CA VAL A 39 -6.76 31.45 24.48
C VAL A 39 -5.67 31.10 25.50
N GLY A 40 -4.80 30.15 25.15
CA GLY A 40 -3.84 29.53 26.06
C GLY A 40 -4.32 28.21 26.68
N GLU A 41 -5.62 27.92 26.65
CA GLU A 41 -6.14 26.64 27.12
C GLU A 41 -6.00 25.53 26.07
N LYS A 42 -5.77 24.29 26.54
CA LYS A 42 -5.86 23.09 25.72
C LYS A 42 -7.29 22.90 25.21
N PHE A 43 -7.44 22.38 23.99
CA PHE A 43 -8.77 21.99 23.50
C PHE A 43 -9.36 20.87 24.36
N TYR A 44 -8.57 19.85 24.65
CA TYR A 44 -8.94 18.68 25.46
C TYR A 44 -7.94 18.54 26.62
N PRO A 45 -8.15 19.24 27.75
CA PRO A 45 -7.22 19.21 28.88
C PRO A 45 -7.10 17.84 29.53
N ASP A 46 -8.17 17.04 29.51
CA ASP A 46 -8.22 15.70 30.13
C ASP A 46 -7.48 14.63 29.28
N PHE A 47 -7.16 14.93 28.02
CA PHE A 47 -6.45 14.02 27.14
C PHE A 47 -4.94 14.28 27.21
N GLU A 48 -4.28 13.67 28.21
CA GLU A 48 -2.84 13.82 28.45
C GLU A 48 -2.01 12.61 28.04
N ASN A 49 -2.62 11.42 27.94
CA ASN A 49 -1.94 10.18 27.59
C ASN A 49 -2.30 9.73 26.17
N PRO A 50 -1.38 9.87 25.19
CA PRO A 50 -1.60 9.41 23.80
C PRO A 50 -1.93 7.92 23.68
N ILE A 51 -1.42 7.09 24.59
CA ILE A 51 -1.59 5.62 24.56
C ILE A 51 -3.01 5.21 24.96
N ALA A 52 -3.79 6.11 25.57
CA ALA A 52 -5.18 5.85 25.91
C ALA A 52 -6.09 5.71 24.67
N ALA A 53 -5.65 6.22 23.51
CA ALA A 53 -6.41 6.11 22.27
C ALA A 53 -6.40 4.65 21.75
N GLN A 54 -7.59 4.11 21.53
CA GLN A 54 -7.80 2.78 20.92
C GLN A 54 -8.61 2.83 19.62
N ALA A 55 -9.03 4.02 19.18
CA ALA A 55 -9.55 4.22 17.84
C ALA A 55 -9.23 5.62 17.31
N LEU A 56 -9.02 5.69 16.00
CA LEU A 56 -8.89 6.91 15.22
C LEU A 56 -9.93 6.91 14.10
N GLU A 57 -10.56 8.05 13.93
CA GLU A 57 -11.47 8.32 12.84
C GLU A 57 -11.09 9.64 12.20
N VAL A 58 -10.78 9.59 10.90
CA VAL A 58 -10.46 10.76 10.09
C VAL A 58 -11.51 10.87 8.99
N VAL A 59 -12.24 11.98 8.98
CA VAL A 59 -13.22 12.27 7.95
C VAL A 59 -12.73 13.44 7.13
N THR A 60 -12.72 13.25 5.81
CA THR A 60 -12.39 14.28 4.83
C THR A 60 -13.53 14.40 3.83
N TYR A 61 -13.72 15.59 3.30
CA TYR A 61 -14.67 15.86 2.24
C TYR A 61 -13.91 16.34 1.02
N ASP A 62 -14.21 15.77 -0.13
CA ASP A 62 -13.63 16.19 -1.40
C ASP A 62 -14.61 17.11 -2.12
N ASP A 63 -14.34 18.42 -2.12
CA ASP A 63 -15.17 19.47 -2.74
C ASP A 63 -15.47 19.20 -4.22
N SER A 64 -14.59 18.47 -4.91
CA SER A 64 -14.68 18.24 -6.34
C SER A 64 -15.50 17.01 -6.73
N THR A 65 -15.56 15.99 -5.86
CA THR A 65 -16.43 14.80 -6.05
C THR A 65 -17.69 14.87 -5.20
N SER A 66 -17.76 15.78 -4.22
CA SER A 66 -18.77 15.81 -3.18
C SER A 66 -18.84 14.51 -2.35
N VAL A 67 -17.75 13.74 -2.29
CA VAL A 67 -17.66 12.47 -1.55
C VAL A 67 -17.06 12.69 -0.17
N ILE A 68 -17.68 12.09 0.85
CA ILE A 68 -17.12 11.97 2.20
C ILE A 68 -16.26 10.71 2.25
N LYS A 69 -14.99 10.87 2.61
CA LYS A 69 -14.04 9.77 2.83
C LYS A 69 -13.79 9.63 4.32
N THR A 70 -14.09 8.46 4.85
CA THR A 70 -13.88 8.11 6.25
C THR A 70 -12.83 7.03 6.37
N PHE A 71 -11.71 7.36 7.01
CA PHE A 71 -10.70 6.41 7.43
C PHE A 71 -10.89 6.12 8.91
N ASN A 72 -11.10 4.86 9.27
CA ASN A 72 -11.32 4.46 10.66
C ASN A 72 -10.48 3.24 11.01
N VAL A 73 -9.73 3.37 12.09
CA VAL A 73 -8.91 2.30 12.67
C VAL A 73 -9.31 2.13 14.12
N LYS A 74 -9.54 0.89 14.54
CA LYS A 74 -9.96 0.59 15.91
C LYS A 74 -9.40 -0.74 16.41
N TRP A 75 -9.15 -0.80 17.70
CA TRP A 75 -8.88 -2.04 18.41
C TRP A 75 -10.18 -2.83 18.61
N GLY A 76 -10.17 -4.11 18.27
CA GLY A 76 -11.31 -5.02 18.44
C GLY A 76 -10.88 -6.39 18.98
N GLN A 77 -11.78 -7.37 18.92
CA GLN A 77 -11.53 -8.72 19.45
C GLN A 77 -10.36 -9.44 18.76
N ASN A 78 -10.13 -9.15 17.47
CA ASN A 78 -9.10 -9.78 16.64
C ASN A 78 -7.90 -8.84 16.39
N GLY A 79 -7.65 -7.90 17.30
CA GLY A 79 -6.60 -6.89 17.16
C GLY A 79 -7.06 -5.61 16.45
N TRP A 80 -6.11 -4.88 15.85
CA TRP A 80 -6.40 -3.65 15.12
C TRP A 80 -7.08 -3.95 13.78
N THR A 81 -8.08 -3.16 13.43
CA THR A 81 -8.79 -3.32 12.15
C THR A 81 -9.04 -1.98 11.49
N ILE A 82 -9.02 -1.98 10.14
CA ILE A 82 -9.33 -0.82 9.30
C ILE A 82 -10.70 -1.00 8.64
N SER A 83 -11.58 -0.01 8.83
CA SER A 83 -12.88 0.07 8.17
C SER A 83 -12.71 0.50 6.69
N PRO A 84 -13.60 0.11 5.77
CA PRO A 84 -14.94 -0.43 6.01
C PRO A 84 -15.01 -1.95 6.17
N TYR A 85 -13.99 -2.70 5.73
CA TYR A 85 -14.08 -4.16 5.68
C TYR A 85 -13.53 -4.88 6.91
N GLY A 86 -12.83 -4.17 7.81
CA GLY A 86 -12.22 -4.78 8.99
C GLY A 86 -10.92 -5.52 8.67
N TYR A 87 -10.10 -4.98 7.75
CA TYR A 87 -8.80 -5.57 7.43
C TYR A 87 -7.85 -5.49 8.64
N PRO A 88 -7.13 -6.58 9.00
CA PRO A 88 -6.17 -6.57 10.11
C PRO A 88 -5.08 -5.53 9.92
N ALA A 89 -4.81 -4.74 10.96
CA ALA A 89 -3.86 -3.63 10.92
C ALA A 89 -2.71 -3.84 11.89
N ASP A 90 -1.61 -3.12 11.67
CA ASP A 90 -0.56 -2.91 12.67
C ASP A 90 -0.55 -1.43 13.07
N ALA A 91 -1.61 -1.04 13.77
CA ALA A 91 -1.92 0.37 13.99
C ALA A 91 -1.36 0.95 15.29
N LYS A 92 -0.72 0.14 16.14
CA LYS A 92 -0.33 0.57 17.50
C LYS A 92 0.59 1.79 17.47
N ASP A 93 1.71 1.66 16.77
CA ASP A 93 2.73 2.71 16.72
C ASP A 93 2.24 3.94 15.94
N GLN A 94 1.52 3.71 14.83
CA GLN A 94 1.00 4.78 13.99
C GLN A 94 -0.12 5.57 14.69
N LEU A 95 -1.00 4.89 15.44
CA LEU A 95 -1.99 5.55 16.28
C LEU A 95 -1.33 6.35 17.39
N GLN A 96 -0.33 5.80 18.06
CA GLN A 96 0.37 6.50 19.14
C GLN A 96 1.06 7.77 18.61
N LYS A 97 1.73 7.69 17.46
CA LYS A 97 2.34 8.86 16.80
C LYS A 97 1.29 9.91 16.46
N THR A 98 0.17 9.49 15.88
CA THR A 98 -0.94 10.38 15.54
C THR A 98 -1.54 11.02 16.79
N ALA A 99 -1.81 10.23 17.83
CA ALA A 99 -2.36 10.70 19.10
C ALA A 99 -1.43 11.71 19.78
N ALA A 100 -0.12 11.43 19.81
CA ALA A 100 0.87 12.34 20.37
C ALA A 100 0.89 13.70 19.65
N SER A 101 0.63 13.71 18.34
CA SER A 101 0.57 14.95 17.55
C SER A 101 -0.63 15.84 17.85
N VAL A 102 -1.71 15.27 18.42
CA VAL A 102 -2.96 16.00 18.73
C VAL A 102 -3.23 16.18 20.22
N VAL A 103 -2.46 15.50 21.08
CA VAL A 103 -2.45 15.74 22.53
C VAL A 103 -1.93 17.14 22.82
N GLY A 104 -2.61 17.86 23.72
CA GLY A 104 -2.14 19.15 24.21
C GLY A 104 -2.22 20.31 23.22
N ILE A 105 -2.91 20.15 22.07
CA ILE A 105 -3.18 21.27 21.15
C ILE A 105 -3.86 22.39 21.94
N ALA A 106 -3.20 23.55 21.97
CA ALA A 106 -3.66 24.74 22.67
C ALA A 106 -4.25 25.76 21.70
N ARG A 107 -5.25 26.51 22.18
CA ARG A 107 -5.83 27.64 21.45
C ARG A 107 -4.83 28.80 21.47
N THR A 108 -4.08 29.01 20.40
CA THR A 108 -3.02 30.06 20.37
C THR A 108 -3.54 31.44 20.01
N GLY A 109 -4.71 31.53 19.38
CA GLY A 109 -5.38 32.78 19.06
C GLY A 109 -6.83 32.55 18.65
N LEU A 110 -7.68 33.57 18.78
CA LEU A 110 -9.06 33.54 18.31
C LEU A 110 -9.12 34.07 16.87
N ALA A 111 -9.71 33.32 15.94
CA ALA A 111 -9.90 33.74 14.55
C ALA A 111 -11.29 34.36 14.32
N SER A 112 -12.36 33.69 14.77
CA SER A 112 -13.73 34.21 14.70
C SER A 112 -14.62 33.58 15.77
N ARG A 113 -15.77 34.22 16.05
CA ARG A 113 -16.84 33.71 16.93
C ARG A 113 -18.13 33.39 16.19
N ARG A 114 -18.17 33.62 14.88
CA ARG A 114 -19.38 33.50 14.07
C ARG A 114 -19.34 32.19 13.31
N GLU A 115 -20.42 31.42 13.44
CA GLU A 115 -20.61 30.20 12.62
C GLU A 115 -20.63 30.51 11.12
N ALA A 116 -21.12 31.71 10.74
CA ALA A 116 -21.14 32.17 9.37
C ALA A 116 -19.74 32.24 8.73
N ASP A 117 -18.68 32.34 9.53
CA ASP A 117 -17.32 32.48 9.03
C ASP A 117 -16.61 31.12 8.91
N HIS A 118 -17.26 30.01 9.32
CA HIS A 118 -16.66 28.66 9.27
C HIS A 118 -16.21 28.28 7.86
N ALA A 119 -16.98 28.67 6.84
CA ALA A 119 -16.66 28.43 5.43
C ALA A 119 -15.33 29.10 5.03
N GLN A 120 -15.09 30.32 5.51
CA GLN A 120 -13.90 31.10 5.17
C GLN A 120 -12.62 30.49 5.75
N TYR A 121 -12.72 29.84 6.91
CA TYR A 121 -11.58 29.20 7.58
C TYR A 121 -11.43 27.72 7.24
N GLY A 122 -12.34 27.16 6.42
CA GLY A 122 -12.33 25.75 6.07
C GLY A 122 -12.69 24.83 7.23
N VAL A 123 -13.46 25.29 8.23
CA VAL A 123 -13.75 24.51 9.44
C VAL A 123 -15.18 23.99 9.48
N ILE A 124 -15.93 23.97 8.38
CA ILE A 124 -17.25 23.34 8.37
C ILE A 124 -17.09 21.84 8.65
N ASP A 125 -17.98 21.25 9.45
CA ASP A 125 -17.91 19.81 9.74
C ASP A 125 -18.10 19.01 8.44
N PRO A 126 -17.15 18.14 8.05
CA PRO A 126 -17.30 17.32 6.86
C PRO A 126 -18.50 16.36 6.93
N LEU A 127 -19.00 16.04 8.13
CA LEU A 127 -20.19 15.23 8.36
C LEU A 127 -21.49 16.05 8.43
N SER A 128 -21.46 17.35 8.17
CA SER A 128 -22.68 18.17 8.20
C SER A 128 -23.68 17.74 7.14
N GLU A 129 -24.93 17.52 7.53
CA GLU A 129 -26.06 17.22 6.62
C GLU A 129 -26.55 18.46 5.86
N ASP A 130 -26.01 19.65 6.18
CA ASP A 130 -26.38 20.90 5.51
C ASP A 130 -25.82 20.94 4.08
N SER A 131 -26.70 20.65 3.12
CA SER A 131 -26.40 20.63 1.69
C SER A 131 -26.12 22.01 1.10
N THR A 132 -26.32 23.10 1.85
CA THR A 132 -25.95 24.46 1.43
C THR A 132 -24.49 24.80 1.78
N LYS A 133 -23.86 24.00 2.67
CA LYS A 133 -22.50 24.19 3.19
C LYS A 133 -21.53 23.16 2.61
N LEU A 134 -21.46 23.06 1.29
CA LEU A 134 -20.57 22.09 0.61
C LEU A 134 -19.14 22.60 0.43
N LYS A 135 -18.89 23.91 0.53
CA LYS A 135 -17.54 24.50 0.40
C LYS A 135 -16.97 24.90 1.74
N GLY A 136 -15.67 24.75 1.91
CA GLY A 136 -14.97 25.10 3.16
C GLY A 136 -15.20 24.08 4.27
N ARG A 137 -15.42 22.81 3.91
CA ARG A 137 -15.44 21.68 4.85
C ARG A 137 -14.01 21.34 5.28
N GLY A 138 -13.83 21.17 6.58
CA GLY A 138 -12.57 20.82 7.18
C GLY A 138 -12.33 19.32 7.23
N LYS A 139 -11.17 18.96 7.75
CA LYS A 139 -10.80 17.59 8.11
C LYS A 139 -11.17 17.34 9.57
N ARG A 140 -12.04 16.36 9.83
CA ARG A 140 -12.41 15.98 11.19
C ARG A 140 -11.54 14.82 11.68
N ILE A 141 -10.96 14.95 12.86
CA ILE A 141 -10.12 13.94 13.50
C ILE A 141 -10.72 13.63 14.86
N THR A 142 -11.10 12.37 15.07
CA THR A 142 -11.67 11.91 16.34
C THR A 142 -10.83 10.76 16.90
N LEU A 143 -10.42 10.89 18.16
CA LEU A 143 -9.77 9.84 18.93
C LEU A 143 -10.70 9.35 20.03
N LYS A 144 -10.80 8.02 20.17
CA LYS A 144 -11.65 7.37 21.17
C LYS A 144 -10.84 6.38 22.01
N ASP A 145 -11.26 6.17 23.26
CA ASP A 145 -10.70 5.15 24.15
C ASP A 145 -11.32 3.76 23.89
N GLU A 146 -10.92 2.77 24.70
CA GLU A 146 -11.46 1.40 24.67
C GLU A 146 -12.99 1.32 24.82
N LYS A 147 -13.59 2.26 25.56
CA LYS A 147 -15.02 2.32 25.83
C LYS A 147 -15.78 3.13 24.78
N ASN A 148 -15.12 3.49 23.68
CA ASN A 148 -15.62 4.42 22.66
C ASN A 148 -15.89 5.85 23.18
N ALA A 149 -15.35 6.23 24.34
CA ALA A 149 -15.44 7.60 24.82
C ALA A 149 -14.50 8.51 24.02
N VAL A 150 -15.00 9.68 23.62
CA VAL A 150 -14.24 10.64 22.80
C VAL A 150 -13.18 11.31 23.68
N LEU A 151 -11.91 11.05 23.39
CA LEU A 151 -10.75 11.68 24.02
C LEU A 151 -10.46 13.04 23.39
N ALA A 152 -10.56 13.12 22.07
CA ALA A 152 -10.37 14.34 21.31
C ALA A 152 -11.18 14.33 20.01
N ASP A 153 -11.69 15.49 19.58
CA ASP A 153 -12.47 15.65 18.35
C ASP A 153 -12.23 17.07 17.77
N TYR A 154 -11.45 17.12 16.70
CA TYR A 154 -11.01 18.36 16.08
C TYR A 154 -11.57 18.47 14.68
N ILE A 155 -11.96 19.67 14.28
CA ILE A 155 -12.12 20.03 12.87
C ILE A 155 -10.98 20.97 12.52
N LEU A 156 -10.07 20.48 11.68
CA LEU A 156 -8.96 21.22 11.12
C LEU A 156 -9.38 21.84 9.79
N GLY A 157 -9.18 23.15 9.66
CA GLY A 157 -9.39 23.86 8.41
C GLY A 157 -8.09 24.22 7.73
N GLU A 158 -8.11 25.33 6.99
CA GLU A 158 -7.00 25.77 6.16
C GLU A 158 -5.77 26.16 7.01
N PRO A 159 -4.54 26.03 6.45
CA PRO A 159 -3.35 26.57 7.08
C PRO A 159 -3.42 28.10 7.17
N VAL A 160 -2.90 28.65 8.25
CA VAL A 160 -2.86 30.09 8.47
C VAL A 160 -1.78 30.72 7.58
N LYS A 161 -2.20 31.62 6.69
CA LYS A 161 -1.28 32.31 5.78
C LYS A 161 -0.18 33.06 6.56
N GLY A 162 1.08 32.84 6.17
CA GLY A 162 2.24 33.50 6.78
C GLY A 162 2.67 32.91 8.12
N ARG A 163 2.09 31.78 8.56
CA ARG A 163 2.47 31.11 9.82
C ARG A 163 2.50 29.59 9.62
N GLU A 164 3.66 29.06 9.26
CA GLU A 164 3.83 27.62 9.03
C GLU A 164 3.53 26.79 10.27
N GLY A 165 2.87 25.64 10.08
CA GLY A 165 2.45 24.74 11.16
C GLY A 165 1.27 25.24 11.99
N TYR A 166 0.64 26.35 11.62
CA TYR A 166 -0.60 26.83 12.26
C TYR A 166 -1.81 26.60 11.36
N TYR A 167 -2.89 26.11 11.95
CA TYR A 167 -4.15 25.81 11.27
C TYR A 167 -5.31 26.45 12.00
N TYR A 168 -6.41 26.69 11.27
CA TYR A 168 -7.69 27.01 11.89
C TYR A 168 -8.30 25.73 12.48
N VAL A 169 -8.70 25.76 13.75
CA VAL A 169 -9.17 24.59 14.49
C VAL A 169 -10.40 24.96 15.33
N ARG A 170 -11.38 24.06 15.36
CA ARG A 170 -12.51 24.14 16.30
C ARG A 170 -12.97 22.74 16.75
N LYS A 171 -13.75 22.70 17.83
CA LYS A 171 -14.56 21.49 18.13
C LYS A 171 -15.84 21.47 17.29
N PRO A 172 -16.42 20.29 16.99
CA PRO A 172 -17.63 20.20 16.17
C PRO A 172 -18.83 21.01 16.65
N LYS A 173 -19.03 21.11 17.98
CA LYS A 173 -20.15 21.85 18.59
C LYS A 173 -19.81 23.31 18.96
N GLU A 174 -18.56 23.73 18.73
CA GLU A 174 -18.07 25.06 19.10
C GLU A 174 -18.30 26.04 17.93
N LYS A 175 -18.80 27.24 18.26
CA LYS A 175 -19.05 28.30 17.27
C LYS A 175 -17.78 29.06 16.95
N GLU A 176 -16.89 29.20 17.94
CA GLU A 176 -15.62 29.87 17.83
C GLU A 176 -14.62 29.04 17.01
N THR A 177 -13.83 29.74 16.21
CA THR A 177 -12.70 29.19 15.47
C THR A 177 -11.42 29.76 16.05
N TYR A 178 -10.47 28.90 16.38
CA TYR A 178 -9.18 29.29 16.94
C TYR A 178 -8.06 28.98 15.95
N ILE A 179 -6.91 29.58 16.19
CA ILE A 179 -5.64 29.25 15.56
C ILE A 179 -4.89 28.35 16.51
N ALA A 180 -4.37 27.22 16.04
CA ALA A 180 -3.56 26.33 16.83
C ALA A 180 -2.34 25.87 16.03
N LYS A 181 -1.22 25.65 16.74
CA LYS A 181 -0.07 24.96 16.16
C LYS A 181 -0.40 23.47 16.12
N VAL A 182 -0.36 22.88 14.94
CA VAL A 182 -0.66 21.46 14.72
C VAL A 182 0.50 20.86 13.94
N ASP A 183 1.14 19.86 14.52
CA ASP A 183 2.13 19.05 13.82
C ASP A 183 1.40 17.90 13.12
N LEU A 184 1.07 18.07 11.84
CA LEU A 184 0.24 17.13 11.09
C LEU A 184 1.03 15.88 10.67
N ASN A 185 1.36 15.02 11.63
CA ASN A 185 1.79 13.65 11.35
C ASN A 185 0.58 12.72 11.32
N LEU A 186 -0.32 12.98 10.37
CA LEU A 186 -1.55 12.22 10.17
C LEU A 186 -1.53 11.58 8.79
N SER A 187 -1.21 10.28 8.74
CA SER A 187 -1.47 9.49 7.53
C SER A 187 -2.87 8.90 7.56
N THR A 188 -3.59 9.04 6.45
CA THR A 188 -4.83 8.32 6.16
C THR A 188 -4.65 7.28 5.05
N ARG A 189 -3.40 7.00 4.64
CA ARG A 189 -3.11 6.04 3.58
C ARG A 189 -3.15 4.64 4.16
N PHE A 190 -3.92 3.74 3.56
CA PHE A 190 -4.10 2.37 4.04
C PHE A 190 -2.78 1.66 4.36
N ALA A 191 -1.78 1.76 3.46
CA ALA A 191 -0.49 1.08 3.59
C ALA A 191 0.34 1.51 4.82
N ASP A 192 0.11 2.71 5.37
CA ASP A 192 0.86 3.20 6.54
C ASP A 192 0.36 2.60 7.86
N TRP A 193 -0.74 1.84 7.83
CA TRP A 193 -1.40 1.27 9.01
C TRP A 193 -1.41 -0.27 9.02
N ILE A 194 -0.82 -0.89 8.01
CA ILE A 194 -0.81 -2.35 7.85
C ILE A 194 0.61 -2.85 7.59
N GLU A 195 0.78 -4.17 7.70
CA GLU A 195 1.90 -4.86 7.07
C GLU A 195 1.77 -4.75 5.55
N SER A 196 2.53 -3.83 4.95
CA SER A 196 2.44 -3.49 3.53
C SER A 196 3.13 -4.49 2.61
N ASP A 197 4.11 -5.24 3.11
CA ASP A 197 4.72 -6.34 2.35
C ASP A 197 3.70 -7.49 2.25
N LEU A 198 3.26 -7.73 1.02
CA LEU A 198 2.23 -8.71 0.73
C LEU A 198 2.74 -10.14 0.92
N LEU A 199 3.93 -10.45 0.38
CA LEU A 199 4.43 -11.81 0.28
C LEU A 199 5.23 -12.24 1.51
N LYS A 200 5.86 -11.30 2.23
CA LYS A 200 6.82 -11.62 3.30
C LYS A 200 7.93 -12.56 2.82
N LEU A 201 8.37 -12.30 1.60
CA LEU A 201 9.35 -13.10 0.87
C LEU A 201 10.65 -12.32 0.80
N ASN A 202 11.80 -12.97 1.05
CA ASN A 202 13.10 -12.34 0.79
C ASN A 202 13.60 -12.71 -0.61
N ALA A 203 14.10 -11.75 -1.38
CA ALA A 203 14.64 -12.02 -2.71
C ALA A 203 15.84 -13.00 -2.69
N SER A 204 16.58 -13.07 -1.58
CA SER A 204 17.70 -13.99 -1.40
C SER A 204 17.28 -15.45 -1.44
N ASP A 205 16.08 -15.74 -0.98
CA ASP A 205 15.58 -17.10 -0.77
C ASP A 205 14.98 -17.67 -2.06
N LEU A 206 14.70 -16.80 -3.05
CA LEU A 206 14.20 -17.16 -4.37
C LEU A 206 15.15 -18.09 -5.10
N ARG A 207 14.61 -19.27 -5.44
CA ARG A 207 15.25 -20.34 -6.19
C ARG A 207 14.71 -20.43 -7.62
N LYS A 208 13.41 -20.20 -7.83
CA LYS A 208 12.76 -20.23 -9.15
C LYS A 208 11.70 -19.13 -9.27
N VAL A 209 11.61 -18.50 -10.43
CA VAL A 209 10.49 -17.64 -10.82
C VAL A 209 10.01 -18.08 -12.19
N GLU A 210 8.72 -18.40 -12.29
CA GLU A 210 8.07 -18.79 -13.54
C GLU A 210 6.94 -17.82 -13.85
N VAL A 211 7.02 -17.18 -15.02
CA VAL A 211 6.02 -16.22 -15.50
C VAL A 211 5.23 -16.89 -16.63
N LEU A 212 3.93 -17.02 -16.41
CA LEU A 212 2.98 -17.55 -17.39
C LEU A 212 2.20 -16.37 -17.97
N ASP A 213 2.60 -15.90 -19.15
CA ASP A 213 1.86 -14.89 -19.90
C ASP A 213 0.76 -15.55 -20.70
N TYR A 214 -0.47 -15.36 -20.24
CA TYR A 214 -1.65 -15.72 -20.97
C TYR A 214 -2.75 -14.69 -20.72
N SER A 215 -3.74 -14.69 -21.60
CA SER A 215 -4.97 -13.94 -21.40
C SER A 215 -6.17 -14.84 -21.60
N LEU A 216 -7.24 -14.64 -20.83
CA LEU A 216 -8.46 -15.41 -21.00
C LEU A 216 -9.38 -14.73 -22.02
N ASP A 217 -9.75 -15.45 -23.08
CA ASP A 217 -10.83 -15.04 -23.98
C ASP A 217 -12.17 -15.36 -23.32
N GLU A 218 -12.88 -14.32 -22.86
CA GLU A 218 -14.15 -14.45 -22.15
C GLU A 218 -15.28 -14.98 -23.03
N GLU A 219 -15.26 -14.67 -24.34
CA GLU A 219 -16.31 -15.13 -25.27
C GLU A 219 -16.17 -16.62 -25.57
N ARG A 220 -14.93 -17.11 -25.65
CA ARG A 220 -14.62 -18.51 -25.97
C ARG A 220 -14.34 -19.37 -24.74
N GLY A 221 -14.16 -18.76 -23.57
CA GLY A 221 -13.77 -19.44 -22.33
C GLY A 221 -12.41 -20.13 -22.42
N ALA A 222 -11.50 -19.64 -23.27
CA ALA A 222 -10.24 -20.31 -23.60
C ALA A 222 -9.03 -19.48 -23.17
N ILE A 223 -8.01 -20.16 -22.64
CA ILE A 223 -6.73 -19.53 -22.26
C ILE A 223 -5.90 -19.33 -23.53
N LEU A 224 -5.62 -18.07 -23.87
CA LEU A 224 -4.71 -17.67 -24.93
C LEU A 224 -3.31 -17.53 -24.35
N SER A 225 -2.54 -18.62 -24.38
CA SER A 225 -1.12 -18.58 -24.00
C SER A 225 -0.34 -17.71 -24.98
N ARG A 226 0.40 -16.76 -24.44
CA ARG A 226 1.25 -15.82 -25.20
C ARG A 226 2.72 -16.18 -25.03
N ASP A 227 3.17 -16.31 -23.79
CA ASP A 227 4.57 -16.57 -23.47
C ASP A 227 4.76 -17.31 -22.14
N ARG A 228 5.91 -17.95 -21.95
CA ARG A 228 6.31 -18.61 -20.70
C ARG A 228 7.79 -18.42 -20.47
N HIS A 229 8.15 -17.95 -19.28
CA HIS A 229 9.54 -17.71 -18.90
C HIS A 229 9.84 -18.41 -17.57
N VAL A 230 10.94 -19.14 -17.52
CA VAL A 230 11.39 -19.82 -16.30
C VAL A 230 12.81 -19.38 -15.98
N LEU A 231 12.93 -18.66 -14.86
CA LEU A 231 14.20 -18.29 -14.25
C LEU A 231 14.46 -19.23 -13.07
N ALA A 232 15.64 -19.84 -13.02
CA ALA A 232 16.00 -20.75 -11.94
C ALA A 232 17.48 -20.61 -11.54
N LYS A 233 17.75 -20.80 -10.25
CA LYS A 233 19.09 -21.03 -9.71
C LYS A 233 19.31 -22.54 -9.53
N ASP A 234 20.56 -22.96 -9.59
CA ASP A 234 20.95 -24.33 -9.26
C ASP A 234 20.96 -24.58 -7.74
N GLU A 235 21.25 -25.82 -7.34
CA GLU A 235 21.26 -26.26 -5.94
C GLU A 235 22.17 -25.40 -5.06
N ASP A 236 23.32 -25.01 -5.59
CA ASP A 236 24.36 -24.17 -4.97
C ASP A 236 24.02 -22.68 -4.92
N PHE A 237 22.82 -22.27 -5.34
CA PHE A 237 22.40 -20.87 -5.37
C PHE A 237 23.27 -19.98 -6.26
N GLY A 238 23.71 -20.52 -7.39
CA GLY A 238 24.47 -19.81 -8.42
C GLY A 238 23.68 -18.70 -9.13
N PRO A 239 24.25 -18.11 -10.20
CA PRO A 239 23.58 -17.08 -10.98
C PRO A 239 22.29 -17.60 -11.60
N TRP A 240 21.33 -16.70 -11.81
CA TRP A 240 20.08 -17.00 -12.51
C TRP A 240 20.33 -17.57 -13.90
N LYS A 241 19.58 -18.62 -14.26
CA LYS A 241 19.52 -19.22 -15.58
C LYS A 241 18.11 -19.05 -16.15
N LEU A 242 17.99 -18.86 -17.46
CA LEU A 242 16.72 -18.71 -18.18
C LEU A 242 16.51 -19.91 -19.10
N GLU A 243 15.34 -20.56 -18.99
CA GLU A 243 14.97 -21.66 -19.87
C GLU A 243 14.87 -21.19 -21.34
N GLY A 244 15.48 -21.95 -22.26
CA GLY A 244 15.48 -21.63 -23.69
C GLY A 244 16.35 -20.44 -24.10
N LEU A 245 17.34 -20.03 -23.31
CA LEU A 245 18.34 -19.02 -23.69
C LEU A 245 19.31 -19.55 -24.77
N ASP A 246 19.57 -18.78 -25.82
CA ASP A 246 20.67 -19.11 -26.75
C ASP A 246 22.00 -18.57 -26.20
N GLU A 247 22.74 -19.41 -25.47
CA GLU A 247 24.00 -19.03 -24.82
C GLU A 247 25.11 -18.54 -25.78
N LYS A 248 24.96 -18.76 -27.10
CA LYS A 248 25.94 -18.31 -28.10
C LYS A 248 25.77 -16.83 -28.44
N THR A 249 24.52 -16.36 -28.52
CA THR A 249 24.20 -15.01 -28.99
C THR A 249 23.59 -14.13 -27.90
N GLU A 250 23.04 -14.73 -26.86
CA GLU A 250 22.30 -14.08 -25.79
C GLU A 250 22.99 -14.32 -24.44
N GLN A 251 22.79 -13.38 -23.54
CA GLN A 251 23.10 -13.49 -22.12
C GLN A 251 21.93 -12.95 -21.32
N ILE A 252 21.79 -13.40 -20.08
CA ILE A 252 20.71 -12.92 -19.20
C ILE A 252 20.94 -11.45 -18.86
N ASN A 253 19.87 -10.68 -18.92
CA ASN A 253 19.85 -9.33 -18.38
C ASN A 253 19.67 -9.36 -16.87
N THR A 254 20.78 -9.45 -16.14
CA THR A 254 20.79 -9.51 -14.67
C THR A 254 20.08 -8.31 -14.03
N SER A 255 20.10 -7.13 -14.64
CA SER A 255 19.38 -5.97 -14.12
C SER A 255 17.87 -6.18 -14.13
N ALA A 256 17.33 -6.76 -15.21
CA ALA A 256 15.90 -7.05 -15.31
C ALA A 256 15.47 -8.13 -14.30
N VAL A 257 16.28 -9.18 -14.15
CA VAL A 257 16.03 -10.24 -13.16
C VAL A 257 16.08 -9.68 -11.73
N ASN A 258 17.06 -8.84 -11.41
CA ASN A 258 17.16 -8.21 -10.09
C ASN A 258 15.96 -7.30 -9.79
N SER A 259 15.48 -6.55 -10.78
CA SER A 259 14.27 -5.74 -10.64
C SER A 259 13.05 -6.63 -10.34
N LEU A 260 12.86 -7.70 -11.11
CA LEU A 260 11.78 -8.68 -10.89
C LEU A 260 11.83 -9.27 -9.47
N THR A 261 12.99 -9.74 -9.03
CA THR A 261 13.14 -10.33 -7.68
C THR A 261 12.94 -9.30 -6.57
N ARG A 262 13.35 -8.06 -6.78
CA ARG A 262 13.13 -6.96 -5.81
C ARG A 262 11.64 -6.62 -5.71
N VAL A 263 10.92 -6.62 -6.82
CA VAL A 263 9.46 -6.35 -6.79
C VAL A 263 8.69 -7.49 -6.11
N LEU A 264 9.16 -8.74 -6.21
CA LEU A 264 8.60 -9.86 -5.44
C LEU A 264 8.82 -9.68 -3.93
N ASP A 265 10.03 -9.28 -3.53
CA ASP A 265 10.39 -9.01 -2.13
C ASP A 265 9.65 -7.79 -1.56
N GLU A 266 9.59 -6.70 -2.32
CA GLU A 266 8.99 -5.44 -1.90
C GLU A 266 7.53 -5.28 -2.39
N LEU A 267 6.80 -6.38 -2.63
CA LEU A 267 5.47 -6.31 -3.24
C LEU A 267 4.46 -5.63 -2.30
N LYS A 268 4.20 -4.35 -2.55
CA LYS A 268 3.32 -3.54 -1.69
C LYS A 268 1.85 -3.71 -2.01
N ILE A 269 1.07 -3.89 -0.95
CA ILE A 269 -0.39 -3.81 -0.98
C ILE A 269 -0.81 -2.33 -1.06
N ILE A 270 -1.58 -1.97 -2.08
CA ILE A 270 -2.19 -0.64 -2.20
C ILE A 270 -3.69 -0.65 -1.88
N GLY A 271 -4.32 -1.82 -1.78
CA GLY A 271 -5.72 -1.94 -1.40
C GLY A 271 -6.23 -3.36 -1.25
N VAL A 272 -7.44 -3.49 -0.68
CA VAL A 272 -8.06 -4.77 -0.33
C VAL A 272 -9.57 -4.79 -0.57
N ARG A 273 -10.12 -5.93 -1.01
CA ARG A 273 -11.57 -6.19 -1.05
C ARG A 273 -11.88 -7.52 -0.36
N PRO A 274 -13.02 -7.66 0.33
CA PRO A 274 -13.39 -8.92 0.93
C PRO A 274 -13.58 -10.00 -0.14
N LYS A 275 -12.98 -11.17 0.07
CA LYS A 275 -13.18 -12.36 -0.76
C LYS A 275 -14.56 -12.97 -0.46
N PRO A 276 -15.38 -13.30 -1.47
CA PRO A 276 -16.63 -14.04 -1.25
C PRO A 276 -16.32 -15.43 -0.69
N LYS A 277 -17.32 -16.03 -0.04
CA LYS A 277 -17.22 -17.43 0.38
C LYS A 277 -17.13 -18.34 -0.85
N GLY A 278 -16.42 -19.46 -0.72
CA GLY A 278 -16.31 -20.49 -1.76
C GLY A 278 -14.91 -20.74 -2.29
N LEU A 279 -13.94 -19.92 -1.89
CA LEU A 279 -12.51 -20.20 -2.04
C LEU A 279 -11.91 -20.48 -0.66
N ASN A 280 -11.23 -21.60 -0.56
CA ASN A 280 -10.42 -21.94 0.60
C ASN A 280 -9.15 -21.04 0.65
N PRO A 281 -8.40 -21.06 1.76
CA PRO A 281 -7.18 -20.28 1.90
C PRO A 281 -6.14 -20.53 0.78
N ASP A 282 -6.05 -21.78 0.31
CA ASP A 282 -5.19 -22.23 -0.79
C ASP A 282 -5.77 -21.95 -2.19
N LEU A 283 -6.87 -21.17 -2.27
CA LEU A 283 -7.64 -20.88 -3.49
C LEU A 283 -8.33 -22.10 -4.12
N SER A 284 -8.32 -23.25 -3.47
CA SER A 284 -9.15 -24.38 -3.88
C SER A 284 -10.63 -24.07 -3.67
N LEU A 285 -11.50 -24.71 -4.46
CA LEU A 285 -12.93 -24.47 -4.38
C LEU A 285 -13.56 -25.26 -3.21
N ASP A 286 -14.35 -24.56 -2.39
CA ASP A 286 -15.19 -25.19 -1.39
C ASP A 286 -16.43 -25.80 -2.06
N ARG A 287 -16.44 -27.13 -2.20
CA ARG A 287 -17.54 -27.88 -2.82
C ARG A 287 -18.90 -27.55 -2.22
N SER A 288 -18.99 -27.30 -0.91
CA SER A 288 -20.26 -26.98 -0.26
C SER A 288 -20.89 -25.67 -0.78
N VAL A 289 -20.04 -24.75 -1.24
CA VAL A 289 -20.46 -23.47 -1.83
C VAL A 289 -20.73 -23.63 -3.32
N ILE A 290 -19.91 -24.40 -4.03
CA ILE A 290 -20.07 -24.64 -5.47
C ILE A 290 -21.34 -25.44 -5.79
N ASP A 291 -21.70 -26.39 -4.94
CA ASP A 291 -22.91 -27.22 -5.11
C ASP A 291 -24.20 -26.39 -4.90
N ASN A 292 -24.11 -25.24 -4.21
CA ASN A 292 -25.21 -24.31 -4.06
C ASN A 292 -25.27 -23.32 -5.23
N GLN A 293 -26.32 -23.42 -6.05
CA GLN A 293 -26.48 -22.61 -7.26
C GLN A 293 -26.37 -21.09 -7.02
N LEU A 294 -26.98 -20.57 -5.94
CA LEU A 294 -26.96 -19.13 -5.64
C LEU A 294 -25.58 -18.68 -5.18
N SER A 295 -24.97 -19.43 -4.25
CA SER A 295 -23.64 -19.08 -3.72
C SER A 295 -22.56 -19.18 -4.80
N ALA A 296 -22.64 -20.21 -5.66
CA ALA A 296 -21.75 -20.36 -6.80
C ALA A 296 -21.91 -19.21 -7.82
N GLN A 297 -23.12 -18.69 -8.01
CA GLN A 297 -23.35 -17.52 -8.87
C GLN A 297 -22.74 -16.25 -8.27
N VAL A 298 -22.91 -16.00 -6.97
CA VAL A 298 -22.31 -14.85 -6.26
C VAL A 298 -20.78 -14.92 -6.33
N LEU A 299 -20.20 -16.11 -6.09
CA LEU A 299 -18.77 -16.33 -6.22
C LEU A 299 -18.28 -16.01 -7.63
N ARG A 300 -18.91 -16.62 -8.66
CA ARG A 300 -18.54 -16.40 -10.06
C ARG A 300 -18.61 -14.93 -10.46
N GLN A 301 -19.69 -14.23 -10.11
CA GLN A 301 -19.82 -12.80 -10.41
C GLN A 301 -18.70 -11.98 -9.76
N SER A 302 -18.45 -12.19 -8.46
CA SER A 302 -17.39 -11.46 -7.74
C SER A 302 -15.99 -11.73 -8.30
N LEU A 303 -15.72 -12.96 -8.75
CA LEU A 303 -14.48 -13.32 -9.42
C LEU A 303 -14.38 -12.62 -10.79
N GLN A 304 -15.41 -12.71 -11.62
CA GLN A 304 -15.46 -12.11 -12.96
C GLN A 304 -15.30 -10.60 -12.91
N ASP A 305 -15.97 -9.91 -11.98
CA ASP A 305 -15.86 -8.46 -11.78
C ASP A 305 -14.42 -8.00 -11.47
N LYS A 306 -13.55 -8.94 -11.04
CA LYS A 306 -12.15 -8.69 -10.68
C LYS A 306 -11.19 -9.39 -11.63
N GLY A 307 -11.66 -9.95 -12.73
CA GLY A 307 -10.86 -10.64 -13.73
C GLY A 307 -10.34 -12.01 -13.30
N PHE A 308 -11.08 -12.72 -12.46
CA PHE A 308 -10.79 -14.11 -12.11
C PHE A 308 -11.91 -15.03 -12.59
N PHE A 309 -11.54 -16.22 -13.03
CA PHE A 309 -12.46 -17.17 -13.62
C PHE A 309 -12.22 -18.57 -13.07
N LEU A 310 -13.24 -19.41 -13.17
CA LEU A 310 -13.12 -20.84 -12.88
C LEU A 310 -13.03 -21.58 -14.22
N ALA A 311 -11.90 -22.20 -14.49
CA ALA A 311 -11.64 -22.97 -15.71
C ALA A 311 -11.34 -24.42 -15.34
N GLN A 312 -11.62 -25.35 -16.26
CA GLN A 312 -11.22 -26.75 -16.09
C GLN A 312 -9.78 -26.92 -16.57
N ASP A 313 -8.95 -27.62 -15.79
CA ASP A 313 -7.64 -28.07 -16.23
C ASP A 313 -7.74 -29.23 -17.24
N GLN A 314 -6.60 -29.75 -17.69
CA GLN A 314 -6.55 -30.88 -18.63
C GLN A 314 -7.15 -32.18 -18.06
N GLU A 315 -7.25 -32.29 -16.73
CA GLU A 315 -7.80 -33.42 -16.00
C GLU A 315 -9.29 -33.24 -15.69
N GLY A 316 -9.87 -32.09 -16.05
CA GLY A 316 -11.28 -31.74 -15.82
C GLY A 316 -11.57 -31.14 -14.45
N HIS A 317 -10.56 -30.85 -13.63
CA HIS A 317 -10.72 -30.21 -12.33
C HIS A 317 -10.93 -28.70 -12.50
N LEU A 318 -11.93 -28.16 -11.81
CA LEU A 318 -12.16 -26.72 -11.77
C LEU A 318 -11.09 -26.04 -10.90
N GLN A 319 -10.38 -25.10 -11.51
CA GLN A 319 -9.36 -24.28 -10.87
C GLN A 319 -9.59 -22.80 -11.15
N LEU A 320 -9.09 -21.98 -10.24
CA LEU A 320 -9.07 -20.53 -10.38
C LEU A 320 -8.00 -20.13 -11.38
N VAL A 321 -8.35 -19.28 -12.33
CA VAL A 321 -7.41 -18.68 -13.29
C VAL A 321 -7.55 -17.16 -13.29
N GLY A 322 -6.41 -16.47 -13.40
CA GLY A 322 -6.38 -15.02 -13.57
C GLY A 322 -6.57 -14.66 -15.04
N LYS A 323 -7.25 -13.56 -15.34
CA LYS A 323 -7.42 -13.09 -16.72
C LYS A 323 -6.10 -12.69 -17.37
N GLU A 324 -5.13 -12.21 -16.59
CA GLU A 324 -3.89 -11.62 -17.07
C GLU A 324 -2.67 -12.39 -16.55
N GLY A 325 -2.72 -13.72 -16.65
CA GLY A 325 -1.58 -14.59 -16.39
C GLY A 325 -1.37 -14.95 -14.92
N GLN A 326 -0.27 -15.65 -14.69
CA GLN A 326 0.15 -16.16 -13.39
C GLN A 326 1.67 -16.02 -13.23
N LEU A 327 2.11 -15.80 -12.00
CA LEU A 327 3.52 -15.89 -11.62
C LEU A 327 3.66 -16.89 -10.49
N ILE A 328 4.67 -17.75 -10.60
CA ILE A 328 5.03 -18.75 -9.60
C ILE A 328 6.43 -18.41 -9.07
N ALA A 329 6.56 -18.14 -7.78
CA ALA A 329 7.85 -17.89 -7.13
C ALA A 329 8.13 -18.98 -6.10
N ALA A 330 9.24 -19.69 -6.21
CA ALA A 330 9.64 -20.74 -5.29
C ALA A 330 10.89 -20.35 -4.51
N THR A 331 10.87 -20.60 -3.21
CA THR A 331 11.97 -20.35 -2.27
C THR A 331 12.67 -21.66 -1.87
N ASN A 332 13.89 -21.57 -1.35
CA ASN A 332 14.67 -22.74 -0.89
C ASN A 332 14.19 -23.40 0.40
N ASP A 333 13.27 -22.78 1.11
CA ASP A 333 12.57 -23.38 2.24
C ASP A 333 11.40 -24.27 1.79
N GLY A 334 11.14 -24.41 0.49
CA GLY A 334 10.05 -25.24 -0.03
C GLY A 334 8.70 -24.53 -0.10
N VAL A 335 8.65 -23.22 0.17
CA VAL A 335 7.44 -22.42 -0.04
C VAL A 335 7.35 -21.98 -1.49
N VAL A 336 6.17 -22.14 -2.09
CA VAL A 336 5.87 -21.70 -3.45
C VAL A 336 4.68 -20.77 -3.43
N TYR A 337 4.84 -19.58 -3.98
CA TYR A 337 3.84 -18.54 -4.10
C TYR A 337 3.24 -18.58 -5.49
N ASP A 338 1.93 -18.77 -5.57
CA ASP A 338 1.15 -18.71 -6.80
C ASP A 338 0.37 -17.40 -6.84
N LEU A 339 0.80 -16.48 -7.71
CA LEU A 339 0.19 -15.16 -7.92
C LEU A 339 -0.65 -15.19 -9.19
N TYR A 340 -1.95 -14.99 -9.07
CA TYR A 340 -2.89 -14.90 -10.18
C TYR A 340 -3.28 -13.44 -10.40
N PHE A 341 -3.16 -12.94 -11.63
CA PHE A 341 -3.43 -11.54 -11.93
C PHE A 341 -4.81 -11.37 -12.58
N GLY A 342 -5.61 -10.51 -11.96
CA GLY A 342 -6.97 -10.18 -12.39
C GLY A 342 -7.03 -8.91 -13.23
N GLU A 343 -8.20 -8.27 -13.24
CA GLU A 343 -8.51 -7.08 -14.05
C GLU A 343 -7.82 -5.82 -13.50
N GLN A 344 -7.49 -4.89 -14.41
CA GLN A 344 -6.99 -3.57 -14.05
C GLN A 344 -8.14 -2.59 -13.96
N PHE A 345 -8.04 -1.67 -13.00
CA PHE A 345 -8.98 -0.58 -12.86
C PHE A 345 -8.23 0.72 -12.56
N THR A 346 -8.95 1.83 -12.65
CA THR A 346 -8.42 3.17 -12.38
C THR A 346 -9.37 3.87 -11.43
N GLY A 347 -8.82 4.56 -10.44
CA GLY A 347 -9.62 5.24 -9.44
C GLY A 347 -8.81 6.29 -8.69
N SER A 348 -9.47 6.97 -7.76
CA SER A 348 -8.76 7.75 -6.75
C SER A 348 -8.02 6.80 -5.79
N GLN A 349 -7.08 7.34 -5.02
CA GLN A 349 -6.36 6.56 -4.00
C GLN A 349 -7.31 5.78 -3.07
N PHE A 350 -8.43 6.40 -2.65
CA PHE A 350 -9.43 5.73 -1.81
C PHE A 350 -10.11 4.55 -2.53
N ASP A 351 -10.37 4.72 -3.84
CA ASP A 351 -10.98 3.69 -4.67
C ASP A 351 -10.01 2.52 -4.91
N LEU A 352 -8.70 2.76 -4.90
CA LEU A 352 -7.70 1.70 -4.89
C LEU A 352 -7.70 0.97 -3.54
N GLU A 353 -7.56 1.72 -2.44
CA GLU A 353 -7.42 1.19 -1.08
C GLU A 353 -8.62 0.33 -0.65
N PHE A 354 -9.83 0.86 -0.78
CA PHE A 354 -11.05 0.20 -0.29
C PHE A 354 -12.09 -0.06 -1.39
N GLY A 355 -12.04 0.66 -2.50
CA GLY A 355 -13.07 0.58 -3.54
C GLY A 355 -14.42 0.97 -3.00
N ASP A 356 -15.41 1.05 -3.87
CA ASP A 356 -16.70 1.67 -3.54
C ASP A 356 -17.44 0.98 -2.40
N ALA A 357 -17.14 1.40 -1.17
CA ALA A 357 -17.95 1.19 0.00
C ALA A 357 -19.16 2.13 -0.09
N LYS A 358 -20.09 1.78 -1.01
CA LYS A 358 -21.39 2.43 -1.22
C LYS A 358 -21.31 3.96 -1.34
N ASN A 359 -20.86 4.48 -2.49
CA ASN A 359 -21.28 5.76 -3.10
C ASN A 359 -20.41 6.11 -4.32
N ALA A 360 -20.40 5.27 -5.36
CA ALA A 360 -20.09 5.74 -6.71
C ALA A 360 -21.42 5.96 -7.44
N GLU A 361 -21.96 7.17 -7.37
CA GLU A 361 -22.65 7.67 -8.56
C GLU A 361 -21.61 7.75 -9.67
N GLU A 362 -21.99 7.35 -10.88
CA GLU A 362 -21.19 7.53 -12.09
C GLU A 362 -20.52 8.90 -12.10
N PRO A 363 -19.28 9.03 -12.63
CA PRO A 363 -18.65 10.32 -12.77
C PRO A 363 -19.51 11.20 -13.69
N LYS A 364 -20.35 12.06 -13.10
CA LYS A 364 -20.95 13.19 -13.80
C LYS A 364 -19.78 13.98 -14.37
N GLN A 365 -19.77 14.08 -15.71
CA GLN A 365 -18.73 14.68 -16.53
C GLN A 365 -17.95 15.78 -15.80
N LEU A 366 -16.71 15.47 -15.44
CA LEU A 366 -15.78 16.45 -14.87
C LEU A 366 -15.56 17.56 -15.90
N LYS A 367 -15.66 18.82 -15.44
CA LYS A 367 -15.24 19.96 -16.25
C LYS A 367 -13.74 19.83 -16.53
N LYS A 368 -13.38 19.99 -17.81
CA LYS A 368 -12.02 20.05 -18.34
C LYS A 368 -11.20 21.09 -17.53
N GLY A 369 -10.18 20.65 -16.78
CA GLY A 369 -9.20 21.57 -16.19
C GLY A 369 -8.50 21.16 -14.90
N GLU A 370 -9.01 20.18 -14.15
CA GLU A 370 -8.35 19.69 -12.93
C GLU A 370 -7.83 18.28 -13.13
N THR A 371 -6.50 18.14 -13.21
CA THR A 371 -5.82 16.84 -13.28
C THR A 371 -5.94 16.14 -11.94
N LYS A 372 -7.06 15.44 -11.69
CA LYS A 372 -7.11 14.46 -10.61
C LYS A 372 -6.14 13.34 -10.93
N GLN A 373 -5.22 13.09 -10.01
CA GLN A 373 -4.25 12.00 -10.08
C GLN A 373 -5.00 10.68 -9.95
N SER A 374 -5.50 10.17 -11.08
CA SER A 374 -6.09 8.85 -11.17
C SER A 374 -4.97 7.82 -11.24
N GLU A 375 -4.96 6.89 -10.31
CA GLU A 375 -3.95 5.84 -10.22
C GLU A 375 -4.52 4.52 -10.74
N LYS A 376 -3.63 3.65 -11.21
CA LYS A 376 -4.01 2.35 -11.77
C LYS A 376 -3.66 1.24 -10.78
N GLY A 377 -4.64 0.38 -10.50
CA GLY A 377 -4.47 -0.79 -9.67
C GLY A 377 -4.89 -2.04 -10.42
N ARG A 378 -4.35 -3.18 -9.98
CA ARG A 378 -4.72 -4.50 -10.49
C ARG A 378 -5.01 -5.45 -9.34
N TYR A 379 -6.06 -6.23 -9.49
CA TYR A 379 -6.37 -7.27 -8.52
C TYR A 379 -5.39 -8.44 -8.62
N VAL A 380 -4.99 -8.98 -7.48
CA VAL A 380 -4.14 -10.18 -7.38
C VAL A 380 -4.70 -11.14 -6.34
N PHE A 381 -4.66 -12.43 -6.67
CA PHE A 381 -4.83 -13.51 -5.72
C PHE A 381 -3.53 -14.23 -5.50
N ILE A 382 -3.34 -14.69 -4.28
CA ILE A 382 -2.09 -15.29 -3.82
C ILE A 382 -2.45 -16.52 -3.00
N ALA A 383 -1.79 -17.61 -3.31
CA ALA A 383 -1.75 -18.81 -2.49
C ALA A 383 -0.30 -19.19 -2.24
N ALA A 384 -0.04 -19.78 -1.08
CA ALA A 384 1.21 -20.46 -0.79
C ALA A 384 0.95 -21.97 -0.80
N ARG A 385 1.92 -22.74 -1.29
CA ARG A 385 1.91 -24.20 -1.23
C ARG A 385 3.29 -24.73 -0.89
N PHE A 386 3.31 -25.91 -0.28
CA PHE A 386 4.54 -26.58 0.07
C PHE A 386 5.00 -27.50 -1.07
N GLU A 387 6.23 -27.34 -1.52
CA GLU A 387 6.85 -28.18 -2.55
C GLU A 387 8.22 -28.70 -2.06
N PRO A 388 8.31 -29.98 -1.66
CA PRO A 388 9.53 -30.55 -1.08
C PRO A 388 10.75 -30.48 -1.99
N SER A 389 10.58 -30.43 -3.32
CA SER A 389 11.70 -30.42 -4.26
C SER A 389 12.59 -29.18 -4.12
N TYR A 390 12.10 -28.09 -3.54
CA TYR A 390 12.90 -26.87 -3.35
C TYR A 390 13.64 -26.81 -2.01
N LEU A 391 13.35 -27.73 -1.07
CA LEU A 391 14.03 -27.89 0.22
C LEU A 391 15.40 -28.58 0.13
N GLY A 392 15.76 -29.07 -1.06
CA GLY A 392 16.92 -29.93 -1.29
C GLY A 392 16.57 -31.42 -1.19
N GLU A 393 17.57 -32.27 -1.40
CA GLU A 393 17.38 -33.71 -1.39
C GLU A 393 17.05 -34.22 0.02
N ASN A 394 15.99 -35.04 0.12
CA ASN A 394 15.70 -35.77 1.35
C ASN A 394 16.85 -36.75 1.63
N PRO A 395 17.51 -36.67 2.79
CA PRO A 395 18.62 -37.55 3.12
C PRO A 395 18.25 -39.02 2.90
N GLN A 396 19.10 -39.74 2.17
CA GLN A 396 18.91 -41.17 1.94
C GLN A 396 19.60 -41.96 3.04
N ALA A 397 18.98 -43.08 3.45
CA ALA A 397 19.59 -43.99 4.41
C ALA A 397 20.95 -44.46 3.87
N PRO A 398 21.99 -44.51 4.72
CA PRO A 398 23.31 -44.96 4.28
C PRO A 398 23.22 -46.37 3.71
N ALA A 399 23.94 -46.62 2.61
CA ALA A 399 24.01 -47.95 2.02
C ALA A 399 24.50 -48.96 3.08
N ALA A 400 23.93 -50.17 3.07
CA ALA A 400 24.38 -51.23 3.95
C ALA A 400 25.89 -51.46 3.75
N PRO A 401 26.69 -51.59 4.83
CA PRO A 401 28.13 -51.76 4.70
C PRO A 401 28.45 -52.97 3.84
N GLU A 402 29.36 -52.80 2.87
CA GLU A 402 29.83 -53.92 2.05
C GLU A 402 30.39 -55.03 2.95
N PRO A 403 30.08 -56.30 2.66
CA PRO A 403 30.62 -57.40 3.44
C PRO A 403 32.15 -57.40 3.34
N LEU A 404 32.81 -57.26 4.50
CA LEU A 404 34.26 -57.33 4.60
C LEU A 404 34.77 -58.71 4.18
N ALA A 405 35.96 -58.77 3.56
CA ALA A 405 36.63 -60.04 3.26
C ALA A 405 36.83 -60.87 4.54
N GLU A 406 36.77 -62.20 4.43
CA GLU A 406 36.85 -63.10 5.61
C GLU A 406 38.16 -62.93 6.40
N ASP A 407 39.24 -62.49 5.74
CA ASP A 407 40.57 -62.24 6.30
C ASP A 407 40.80 -60.78 6.76
N ALA A 408 39.76 -59.93 6.78
CA ALA A 408 39.88 -58.55 7.24
C ALA A 408 40.38 -58.45 8.68
N SER A 409 41.35 -57.54 8.91
CA SER A 409 41.95 -57.30 10.22
C SER A 409 40.93 -56.70 11.21
N ASP A 410 41.20 -56.86 12.51
CA ASP A 410 40.36 -56.25 13.56
C ASP A 410 40.29 -54.72 13.45
N GLU A 411 41.34 -54.10 12.93
CA GLU A 411 41.38 -52.65 12.69
C GLU A 411 40.47 -52.26 11.51
N GLN A 412 40.45 -53.04 10.43
CA GLN A 412 39.52 -52.85 9.32
C GLN A 412 38.05 -53.05 9.75
N LYS A 413 37.77 -54.05 10.59
CA LYS A 413 36.43 -54.28 11.16
C LYS A 413 35.97 -53.12 12.04
N ARG A 414 36.83 -52.63 12.95
CA ARG A 414 36.52 -51.47 13.79
C ARG A 414 36.35 -50.18 12.99
N ALA A 415 37.16 -49.97 11.96
CA ALA A 415 37.03 -48.81 11.08
C ALA A 415 35.72 -48.82 10.30
N ALA A 416 35.31 -49.98 9.76
CA ALA A 416 34.03 -50.14 9.07
C ALA A 416 32.83 -49.93 10.01
N GLU A 417 32.87 -50.46 11.24
CA GLU A 417 31.82 -50.25 12.23
C GLU A 417 31.74 -48.78 12.68
N ALA A 418 32.87 -48.12 12.89
CA ALA A 418 32.93 -46.70 13.23
C ALA A 418 32.39 -45.81 12.08
N ALA A 419 32.74 -46.15 10.83
CA ALA A 419 32.22 -45.46 9.65
C ALA A 419 30.70 -45.64 9.50
N ALA A 420 30.19 -46.86 9.71
CA ALA A 420 28.75 -47.14 9.67
C ALA A 420 27.99 -46.38 10.77
N LYS A 421 28.49 -46.39 12.01
CA LYS A 421 27.90 -45.60 13.12
C LYS A 421 27.94 -44.10 12.84
N LYS A 422 29.04 -43.59 12.26
CA LYS A 422 29.13 -42.19 11.86
C LYS A 422 28.13 -41.86 10.76
N ALA A 423 28.01 -42.70 9.73
CA ALA A 423 27.06 -42.50 8.63
C ALA A 423 25.59 -42.55 9.12
N GLU A 424 25.26 -43.46 10.04
CA GLU A 424 23.94 -43.53 10.66
C GLU A 424 23.64 -42.29 11.53
N SER A 425 24.62 -41.82 12.29
CA SER A 425 24.52 -40.58 13.07
C SER A 425 24.36 -39.35 12.17
N ASP A 426 25.19 -39.22 11.13
CA ASP A 426 25.15 -38.12 10.16
C ASP A 426 23.79 -38.13 9.42
N PHE A 427 23.30 -39.31 9.01
CA PHE A 427 21.96 -39.49 8.43
C PHE A 427 20.85 -39.09 9.39
N THR A 428 20.89 -39.54 10.66
CA THR A 428 19.87 -39.22 11.65
C THR A 428 19.82 -37.71 11.93
N ALA A 429 20.98 -37.06 12.00
CA ALA A 429 21.07 -35.61 12.15
C ALA A 429 20.51 -34.87 10.94
N ALA A 430 20.95 -35.24 9.73
CA ALA A 430 20.46 -34.64 8.49
C ALA A 430 18.95 -34.85 8.29
N LYS A 431 18.44 -36.05 8.60
CA LYS A 431 17.02 -36.37 8.49
C LYS A 431 16.18 -35.55 9.46
N LYS A 432 16.63 -35.41 10.71
CA LYS A 432 15.96 -34.55 11.70
C LYS A 432 15.93 -33.09 11.25
N GLU A 433 17.04 -32.58 10.72
CA GLU A 433 17.10 -31.21 10.19
C GLU A 433 16.13 -31.02 9.03
N PHE A 434 16.12 -31.95 8.07
CA PHE A 434 15.19 -31.94 6.94
C PHE A 434 13.73 -31.97 7.40
N ASP A 435 13.37 -32.87 8.31
CA ASP A 435 12.01 -32.99 8.84
C ASP A 435 11.58 -31.72 9.61
N THR A 436 12.52 -31.03 10.26
CA THR A 436 12.28 -29.72 10.88
C THR A 436 11.97 -28.67 9.83
N LYS A 437 12.78 -28.56 8.77
CA LYS A 437 12.53 -27.62 7.66
C LYS A 437 11.18 -27.89 6.98
N VAL A 438 10.80 -29.15 6.81
CA VAL A 438 9.47 -29.54 6.29
C VAL A 438 8.35 -29.04 7.20
N ALA A 439 8.50 -29.15 8.52
CA ALA A 439 7.50 -28.68 9.47
C ALA A 439 7.39 -27.15 9.48
N ASP A 440 8.53 -26.45 9.45
CA ASP A 440 8.59 -24.98 9.41
C ASP A 440 7.95 -24.44 8.12
N ALA A 441 8.30 -25.02 6.96
CA ALA A 441 7.75 -24.63 5.66
C ALA A 441 6.23 -24.81 5.59
N LYS A 442 5.70 -25.92 6.13
CA LYS A 442 4.25 -26.15 6.21
C LYS A 442 3.57 -25.13 7.11
N THR A 443 4.17 -24.82 8.26
CA THR A 443 3.65 -23.81 9.18
C THR A 443 3.60 -22.44 8.50
N GLN A 444 4.67 -22.06 7.79
CA GLN A 444 4.74 -20.81 7.03
C GLN A 444 3.68 -20.74 5.92
N VAL A 445 3.47 -21.84 5.18
CA VAL A 445 2.40 -21.94 4.18
C VAL A 445 1.02 -21.73 4.80
N ASP A 446 0.75 -22.35 5.95
CA ASP A 446 -0.53 -22.19 6.66
C ASP A 446 -0.73 -20.74 7.13
N GLU A 447 0.29 -20.10 7.70
CA GLU A 447 0.25 -18.69 8.13
C GLU A 447 0.02 -17.73 6.95
N LEU A 448 0.70 -17.96 5.82
CA LEU A 448 0.53 -17.17 4.60
C LEU A 448 -0.87 -17.33 4.02
N ASN A 449 -1.37 -18.56 3.92
CA ASN A 449 -2.72 -18.81 3.41
C ASN A 449 -3.79 -18.24 4.35
N GLU A 450 -3.59 -18.32 5.67
CA GLU A 450 -4.45 -17.68 6.66
C GLU A 450 -4.47 -16.14 6.50
N ARG A 451 -3.34 -15.52 6.16
CA ARG A 451 -3.24 -14.10 5.79
C ARG A 451 -4.03 -13.81 4.51
N PHE A 452 -3.89 -14.63 3.47
CA PHE A 452 -4.48 -14.41 2.14
C PHE A 452 -5.95 -14.82 2.01
N LYS A 453 -6.50 -15.60 2.94
CA LYS A 453 -7.83 -16.22 2.80
C LYS A 453 -8.96 -15.23 2.57
N GLY A 454 -8.89 -14.06 3.21
CA GLY A 454 -10.03 -13.15 3.36
C GLY A 454 -10.17 -12.10 2.27
N TRP A 455 -9.19 -11.97 1.38
CA TRP A 455 -9.03 -10.73 0.61
C TRP A 455 -8.70 -10.96 -0.86
N TYR A 456 -9.22 -10.08 -1.71
CA TYR A 456 -8.57 -9.70 -2.96
C TYR A 456 -7.58 -8.59 -2.64
N TYR A 457 -6.33 -8.75 -3.06
CA TYR A 457 -5.34 -7.70 -2.92
C TYR A 457 -5.30 -6.84 -4.18
N VAL A 458 -4.89 -5.60 -4.02
CA VAL A 458 -4.62 -4.68 -5.12
C VAL A 458 -3.16 -4.29 -5.05
N ILE A 459 -2.48 -4.39 -6.18
CA ILE A 459 -1.10 -3.93 -6.41
C ILE A 459 -1.10 -2.84 -7.47
N SER A 460 -0.04 -2.03 -7.53
CA SER A 460 0.11 -1.03 -8.59
C SER A 460 0.30 -1.70 -9.95
N THR A 461 -0.16 -1.04 -11.02
CA THR A 461 0.10 -1.53 -12.38
C THR A 461 1.59 -1.58 -12.71
N GLU A 462 2.40 -0.68 -12.16
CA GLU A 462 3.87 -0.69 -12.31
C GLU A 462 4.48 -1.98 -11.74
N ASN A 463 4.11 -2.36 -10.50
CA ASN A 463 4.57 -3.63 -9.91
C ASN A 463 4.15 -4.82 -10.78
N PHE A 464 2.92 -4.81 -11.31
CA PHE A 464 2.46 -5.88 -12.20
C PHE A 464 3.30 -5.98 -13.49
N GLU A 465 3.63 -4.86 -14.14
CA GLU A 465 4.47 -4.84 -15.35
C GLU A 465 5.88 -5.35 -15.07
N ASP A 466 6.46 -4.98 -13.92
CA ASP A 466 7.79 -5.43 -13.50
C ASP A 466 7.83 -6.91 -13.07
N LEU A 467 6.70 -7.45 -12.59
CA LEU A 467 6.55 -8.87 -12.29
C LEU A 467 6.47 -9.74 -13.55
N ARG A 468 6.19 -9.16 -14.71
CA ARG A 468 5.98 -9.90 -15.96
C ARG A 468 6.84 -9.34 -17.10
N PRO A 469 8.17 -9.29 -16.94
CA PRO A 469 9.04 -8.83 -18.02
C PRO A 469 8.91 -9.76 -19.22
N SER A 470 8.78 -9.17 -20.42
CA SER A 470 8.84 -9.94 -21.67
C SER A 470 10.22 -10.55 -21.86
N ARG A 471 10.31 -11.61 -22.68
CA ARG A 471 11.60 -12.24 -23.02
C ARG A 471 12.67 -11.24 -23.42
N GLU A 472 12.32 -10.29 -24.28
CA GLU A 472 13.22 -9.25 -24.79
C GLU A 472 13.85 -8.40 -23.67
N LYS A 473 13.16 -8.22 -22.54
CA LYS A 473 13.72 -7.52 -21.38
C LYS A 473 14.64 -8.42 -20.55
N LEU A 474 14.42 -9.73 -20.57
CA LEU A 474 15.17 -10.73 -19.81
C LEU A 474 16.50 -11.14 -20.46
N VAL A 475 16.68 -10.85 -21.76
CA VAL A 475 17.90 -11.19 -22.51
C VAL A 475 18.59 -9.95 -23.05
N SER A 476 19.92 -10.01 -23.14
CA SER A 476 20.77 -9.02 -23.78
C SER A 476 21.65 -9.71 -24.82
N PRO A 477 22.03 -9.04 -25.92
CA PRO A 477 23.04 -9.58 -26.84
C PRO A 477 24.34 -9.84 -26.09
N LYS A 478 24.91 -11.03 -26.29
CA LYS A 478 26.24 -11.35 -25.79
C LYS A 478 27.24 -10.54 -26.59
N ALA A 479 27.93 -9.60 -25.93
CA ALA A 479 29.00 -8.86 -26.58
C ALA A 479 30.06 -9.87 -27.04
N ALA A 480 30.41 -9.86 -28.33
CA ALA A 480 31.56 -10.60 -28.80
C ALA A 480 32.79 -10.09 -28.03
N ASP A 481 33.52 -11.00 -27.38
CA ASP A 481 34.75 -10.73 -26.64
C ASP A 481 35.67 -9.81 -27.45
N SER A 482 35.57 -8.51 -27.18
CA SER A 482 36.57 -7.55 -27.61
C SER A 482 37.62 -7.60 -26.52
N GLN A 483 38.66 -8.39 -26.75
CA GLN A 483 39.85 -8.41 -25.92
C GLN A 483 40.26 -6.97 -25.55
N PRO A 484 40.65 -6.70 -24.30
CA PRO A 484 41.19 -5.40 -23.94
C PRO A 484 42.53 -5.24 -24.66
N THR A 485 42.55 -4.45 -25.74
CA THR A 485 43.81 -3.96 -26.30
C THR A 485 44.38 -2.95 -25.30
N SER A 486 45.40 -3.37 -24.55
CA SER A 486 46.24 -2.48 -23.76
C SER A 486 46.74 -1.31 -24.63
N PRO A 487 46.77 -0.07 -24.11
CA PRO A 487 47.26 1.07 -24.87
C PRO A 487 48.79 0.98 -24.96
N THR A 488 49.32 0.93 -26.19
CA THR A 488 50.74 1.18 -26.42
C THR A 488 50.92 2.68 -26.57
N ALA A 489 51.66 3.28 -25.65
CA ALA A 489 52.16 4.65 -25.78
C ALA A 489 53.43 4.62 -26.64
N ASP A 490 53.47 5.41 -27.71
CA ASP A 490 54.61 6.26 -28.06
C ASP A 490 54.23 7.27 -29.16
N ASP A 491 54.02 8.51 -28.69
CA ASP A 491 54.62 9.79 -29.08
C ASP A 491 54.51 10.44 -30.49
N ALA A 492 54.23 11.74 -30.40
CA ALA A 492 54.58 12.90 -31.25
C ALA A 492 53.88 13.18 -32.59
N GLY A 493 53.06 14.26 -32.58
CA GLY A 493 52.96 15.19 -33.72
C GLY A 493 51.60 15.88 -33.95
N GLN A 494 51.31 16.97 -33.23
CA GLN A 494 50.33 18.01 -33.64
C GLN A 494 50.93 18.93 -34.74
N PRO A 495 50.19 19.82 -35.48
CA PRO A 495 48.86 20.40 -35.18
C PRO A 495 47.86 20.56 -36.36
N GLU A 496 46.67 21.05 -36.03
CA GLU A 496 45.44 21.34 -36.80
C GLU A 496 45.54 22.26 -38.04
N ALA A 497 44.62 22.08 -39.03
CA ALA A 497 43.83 23.11 -39.76
C ALA A 497 42.70 22.43 -40.64
N PRO A 498 41.69 23.13 -41.24
CA PRO A 498 40.24 22.98 -41.01
C PRO A 498 39.43 22.34 -42.18
N PRO A 499 38.08 22.16 -42.10
CA PRO A 499 37.34 21.25 -42.99
C PRO A 499 36.96 21.89 -44.34
N THR A 500 36.92 21.08 -45.39
CA THR A 500 36.49 21.47 -46.75
C THR A 500 35.07 21.00 -47.02
N GLU A 501 34.26 21.93 -47.53
CA GLU A 501 32.86 21.83 -47.92
C GLU A 501 32.60 20.77 -49.00
N THR A 502 31.41 20.14 -48.96
CA THR A 502 30.88 19.27 -50.03
C THR A 502 29.78 20.01 -50.81
N PRO A 503 29.76 20.02 -52.16
CA PRO A 503 28.75 20.75 -52.93
C PRO A 503 27.45 19.96 -53.15
N VAL A 504 26.35 20.71 -53.19
CA VAL A 504 24.96 20.28 -53.43
C VAL A 504 24.72 19.90 -54.89
N GLU A 505 24.11 18.75 -55.13
CA GLU A 505 23.66 18.26 -56.44
C GLU A 505 22.18 18.63 -56.68
N ALA A 506 21.89 19.21 -57.86
CA ALA A 506 20.56 19.68 -58.27
C ALA A 506 19.72 18.56 -58.93
N PRO A 507 18.39 18.51 -58.72
CA PRO A 507 17.55 17.52 -59.39
C PRO A 507 16.97 18.05 -60.71
N ARG A 508 16.75 17.13 -61.64
CA ARG A 508 16.10 17.32 -62.96
C ARG A 508 14.88 16.38 -63.07
N PRO A 509 13.96 16.61 -64.02
CA PRO A 509 12.60 17.05 -63.72
C PRO A 509 11.57 15.96 -63.99
N ASN A 510 10.32 16.17 -63.56
CA ASN A 510 9.20 15.44 -64.11
C ASN A 510 8.08 16.39 -64.55
N ALA A 511 7.60 16.15 -65.76
CA ALA A 511 6.57 16.90 -66.45
C ALA A 511 5.19 16.28 -66.18
N GLY A 512 4.16 17.12 -66.23
CA GLY A 512 2.80 16.68 -66.55
C GLY A 512 1.73 17.16 -65.57
N SER A 513 1.12 18.30 -65.88
CA SER A 513 -0.34 18.48 -65.84
C SER A 513 -0.69 19.74 -66.62
N ALA A 514 -1.41 19.55 -67.71
CA ALA A 514 -1.99 20.60 -68.53
C ALA A 514 -3.46 20.78 -68.12
N GLU A 515 -3.92 22.02 -67.98
CA GLU A 515 -5.25 22.41 -68.43
C GLU A 515 -5.29 23.93 -68.72
N PRO A 516 -5.93 24.40 -69.80
CA PRO A 516 -5.92 25.80 -70.23
C PRO A 516 -7.23 26.53 -69.93
N ALA A 517 -7.20 27.87 -69.82
CA ALA A 517 -7.95 28.80 -70.69
C ALA A 517 -8.06 30.24 -70.13
N LEU A 518 -8.13 31.17 -71.09
CA LEU A 518 -8.59 32.57 -71.05
C LEU A 518 -7.56 33.63 -70.56
N GLY A 519 -7.23 34.68 -71.32
CA GLY A 519 -7.83 35.16 -72.56
C GLY A 519 -7.04 36.32 -73.21
N ASP A 520 -7.51 36.66 -74.42
CA ASP A 520 -7.09 37.71 -75.34
C ASP A 520 -6.70 39.06 -74.71
N GLN A 521 -5.53 39.59 -75.07
CA GLN A 521 -5.37 40.69 -76.03
C GLN A 521 -3.90 40.91 -76.38
#